data_AF-A0A2K4YAL5-F1
#
_entry.id   AF-A0A2K4YAL5-F1
#
_cell.length_a   1.000
_cell.length_b   1.000
_cell.length_c   1.000
_cell.angle_alpha   90.00
_cell.angle_beta   90.00
_cell.angle_gamma   90.00
#
_symmetry.space_group_name_H-M   'P 1'
#
loop_
_entity.id
_entity.type
_entity.pdbx_description
1 polymer ?
#
loop_
_entity_poly.entity_id
_entity_poly.type
_entity_poly.pdbx_seq_one_letter_code
_entity_poly.pdbx_strand_id
1 'polypeptide(L)' 'LAVVTAAGAFRWAQGNIAAGSGVQYSTLNYGQTYDMEGWTIVPTQDGTRFTNDGTGHGMFVSIENVSSF' A
#
# COMPACT_ATOMS: atom_id res chain seq x y z
N LEU A 1 -1.67 4.84 -11.02
CA LEU A 1 -1.96 3.40 -10.80
C LEU A 1 -0.73 2.58 -11.15
N ALA A 2 -0.25 1.77 -10.21
CA ALA A 2 0.79 0.76 -10.47
C ALA A 2 0.15 -0.46 -11.16
N VAL A 3 0.74 -0.93 -12.25
CA VAL A 3 0.25 -2.09 -13.01
C VAL A 3 1.39 -3.06 -13.22
N VAL A 4 1.16 -4.34 -12.91
CA VAL A 4 2.06 -5.46 -13.25
C VAL A 4 1.35 -6.31 -14.31
N THR A 5 1.99 -6.55 -15.45
CA THR A 5 1.43 -7.42 -16.50
C THR A 5 1.55 -8.89 -16.10
N ALA A 6 0.82 -9.77 -16.80
CA ALA A 6 0.98 -11.22 -16.63
C ALA A 6 2.43 -11.71 -16.90
N ALA A 7 3.22 -10.94 -17.65
CA ALA A 7 4.63 -11.18 -17.91
C ALA A 7 5.58 -10.54 -16.86
N GLY A 8 5.04 -9.96 -15.79
CA GLY A 8 5.81 -9.33 -14.71
C GLY A 8 6.30 -7.91 -15.00
N ALA A 9 5.91 -7.30 -16.13
CA ALA A 9 6.36 -5.95 -16.47
C ALA A 9 5.62 -4.90 -15.64
N PHE A 10 6.37 -4.08 -14.90
CA PHE A 10 5.83 -2.98 -14.10
C PHE A 10 5.70 -1.70 -14.94
N ARG A 11 4.57 -0.98 -14.81
CA ARG A 11 4.38 0.36 -15.39
C ARG A 11 3.45 1.25 -14.57
N TRP A 12 3.66 2.55 -14.70
CA TRP A 12 2.72 3.57 -14.20
C TRP A 12 1.64 3.86 -15.24
N ALA A 13 0.38 3.70 -14.87
CA ALA A 13 -0.78 4.10 -15.65
C ALA A 13 -1.50 5.27 -14.98
N GLN A 14 -2.20 6.10 -15.76
CA GLN A 14 -3.21 6.99 -15.19
C GLN A 14 -4.26 6.14 -14.50
N GLY A 15 -4.46 6.39 -13.21
CA GLY A 15 -5.58 5.85 -12.47
C GLY A 15 -5.95 6.83 -11.39
N ASN A 16 -6.99 7.60 -11.67
CA ASN A 16 -7.65 8.39 -10.67
C ASN A 16 -8.47 7.41 -9.81
N ILE A 17 -8.09 7.24 -8.56
CA ILE A 17 -8.92 6.53 -7.59
C ILE A 17 -9.73 7.62 -6.91
N ALA A 18 -10.97 7.81 -7.35
CA ALA A 18 -11.87 8.74 -6.69
C ALA A 18 -12.10 8.26 -5.24
N ALA A 19 -11.89 9.15 -4.28
CA ALA A 19 -12.40 8.94 -2.93
C ALA A 19 -13.93 8.84 -3.04
N GLY A 20 -14.50 7.68 -2.70
CA GLY A 20 -15.95 7.51 -2.67
C GLY A 20 -16.64 8.47 -1.69
N SER A 21 -17.97 8.51 -1.65
CA SER A 21 -18.64 9.26 -0.59
C SER A 21 -18.39 8.56 0.77
N GLY A 22 -18.01 9.33 1.80
CA GLY A 22 -17.77 8.80 3.14
C GLY A 22 -16.35 8.32 3.45
N VAL A 23 -15.33 8.64 2.63
CA VAL A 23 -13.93 8.29 2.97
C VAL A 23 -13.51 9.00 4.25
N GLN A 24 -13.00 8.23 5.20
CA GLN A 24 -12.31 8.74 6.37
C GLN A 24 -10.81 8.65 6.14
N TYR A 25 -10.11 9.77 6.37
CA TYR A 25 -8.65 9.81 6.33
C TYR A 25 -8.13 9.65 7.75
N SER A 26 -7.19 8.73 7.93
CA SER A 26 -6.47 8.57 9.19
C SER A 26 -4.98 8.77 8.94
N THR A 27 -4.34 9.58 9.78
CA THR A 27 -2.89 9.72 9.76
C THR A 27 -2.27 8.47 10.35
N LEU A 28 -1.36 7.85 9.59
CA LEU A 28 -0.55 6.74 10.08
C LEU A 28 0.65 7.30 10.87
N ASN A 29 0.71 6.98 12.16
CA ASN A 29 1.81 7.38 13.03
C ASN A 29 2.89 6.30 13.03
N TYR A 30 4.16 6.70 12.92
CA TYR A 30 5.27 5.74 12.96
C TYR A 30 5.31 4.97 14.27
N GLY A 31 5.65 3.68 14.17
CA GLY A 31 5.73 2.77 15.31
C GLY A 31 4.36 2.24 15.78
N GLN A 32 3.26 2.71 15.21
CA GLN A 32 1.93 2.14 15.44
C GLN A 32 1.60 1.14 14.34
N THR A 33 1.25 -0.09 14.71
CA THR A 33 0.69 -1.06 13.77
C THR A 33 -0.82 -0.89 13.69
N TYR A 34 -1.37 -1.02 12.48
CA TYR A 34 -2.80 -0.93 12.23
C TYR A 34 -3.28 -2.20 11.55
N ASP A 35 -4.42 -2.72 11.99
CA ASP A 35 -5.09 -3.86 11.37
C ASP A 35 -6.46 -3.41 10.87
N MET A 36 -6.66 -3.42 9.55
CA MET A 36 -7.88 -2.91 8.91
C MET A 36 -8.22 -3.73 7.67
N GLU A 37 -9.48 -4.19 7.58
CA GLU A 37 -10.01 -4.89 6.40
C GLU A 37 -9.15 -6.09 5.94
N GLY A 38 -8.53 -6.82 6.87
CA GLY A 38 -7.64 -7.95 6.59
C GLY A 38 -6.25 -7.55 6.09
N TRP A 39 -5.81 -6.33 6.42
CA TRP A 39 -4.46 -5.85 6.20
C TRP A 39 -3.80 -5.42 7.50
N THR A 40 -2.62 -5.97 7.79
CA THR A 40 -1.66 -5.36 8.71
C THR A 40 -0.83 -4.29 8.00
N ILE A 41 -0.83 -3.08 8.56
CA ILE A 41 -0.13 -1.88 8.05
C ILE A 41 0.90 -1.43 9.08
N VAL A 42 2.16 -1.37 8.66
CA VAL A 42 3.30 -0.99 9.50
C VAL A 42 4.02 0.22 8.90
N PRO A 43 3.68 1.45 9.34
CA PRO A 43 4.38 2.67 8.99
C PRO A 43 5.68 2.83 9.80
N THR A 44 6.76 3.12 9.09
CA THR A 44 8.11 3.35 9.64
C THR A 44 8.74 4.57 8.97
N GLN A 45 9.89 5.01 9.48
CA GLN A 45 10.63 6.11 8.87
C GLN A 45 11.16 5.78 7.47
N ASP A 46 11.29 4.49 7.11
CA ASP A 46 11.78 4.07 5.80
C ASP A 46 10.63 3.93 4.77
N GLY A 47 9.40 3.79 5.25
CA GLY A 47 8.24 3.50 4.42
C GLY A 47 7.09 2.83 5.16
N THR A 48 6.05 2.49 4.41
CA THR A 48 4.90 1.76 4.93
C THR A 48 4.82 0.38 4.30
N ARG A 49 4.80 -0.66 5.14
CA ARG A 49 4.54 -2.04 4.71
C ARG A 49 3.07 -2.36 4.88
N PHE A 50 2.47 -2.92 3.84
CA PHE A 50 1.12 -3.45 3.83
C PHE A 50 1.20 -4.95 3.59
N THR A 51 0.56 -5.73 4.44
CA THR A 51 0.49 -7.19 4.31
C THR A 51 -0.97 -7.61 4.35
N ASN A 52 -1.42 -8.42 3.39
CA ASN A 52 -2.75 -9.01 3.38
C ASN A 52 -2.73 -10.27 4.24
N ASP A 53 -3.56 -10.32 5.26
CA ASP A 53 -3.49 -11.36 6.29
C ASP A 53 -3.94 -12.72 5.75
N GLY A 54 -4.82 -12.73 4.74
CA GLY A 54 -5.34 -13.95 4.12
C GLY A 54 -4.38 -14.63 3.16
N THR A 55 -3.45 -13.89 2.56
CA THR A 55 -2.53 -14.41 1.52
C THR A 55 -1.06 -14.31 1.92
N GLY A 56 -0.72 -13.45 2.90
CA GLY A 56 0.66 -13.10 3.24
C GLY A 56 1.36 -12.21 2.20
N HIS A 57 0.70 -11.91 1.08
CA HIS A 57 1.23 -11.02 0.05
C HIS A 57 1.10 -9.56 0.48
N GLY A 58 1.88 -8.68 -0.13
CA GLY A 58 1.90 -7.29 0.31
C GLY A 58 2.62 -6.35 -0.62
N MET A 59 2.83 -5.14 -0.12
CA MET A 59 3.61 -4.11 -0.78
C MET A 59 4.36 -3.28 0.24
N PHE A 60 5.49 -2.73 -0.17
CA PHE A 60 6.23 -1.73 0.58
C PHE A 60 6.29 -0.45 -0.22
N VAL A 61 5.84 0.64 0.39
CA VAL A 61 5.89 1.98 -0.19
C VAL A 61 6.92 2.76 0.60
N SER A 62 8.13 2.90 0.06
CA SER A 62 9.14 3.71 0.74
C SER A 62 8.90 5.20 0.54
N ILE A 63 9.34 5.98 1.53
CA ILE A 63 9.27 7.44 1.53
C ILE A 63 10.19 8.00 0.43
N GLU A 64 11.28 7.30 0.13
CA GLU A 64 12.29 7.72 -0.84
C GLU A 64 12.10 7.03 -2.21
N ASN A 65 11.67 5.76 -2.24
CA ASN A 65 11.55 4.96 -3.46
C ASN A 65 10.41 3.92 -3.37
N VAL A 66 9.70 3.64 -4.46
CA VAL A 66 8.66 2.58 -4.50
C VAL A 66 9.19 1.36 -5.27
N SER A 67 9.17 0.17 -4.65
CA SER A 67 9.53 -1.12 -5.27
C SER A 67 8.46 -2.19 -5.03
N SER A 68 8.15 -2.99 -6.06
CA SER A 68 7.23 -4.14 -5.96
C SER A 68 8.01 -5.44 -5.71
N PHE A 69 7.47 -6.33 -4.87
CA PHE A 69 7.96 -7.71 -4.68
C PHE A 69 6.89 -8.73 -5.05
#